data_AF-A0A5E7BVE7-F1
#
_entry.id   AF-A0A5E7BVE7-F1
#
_cell.length_a   1.000
_cell.length_b   1.000
_cell.length_c   1.000
_cell.angle_alpha   90.00
_cell.angle_beta   90.00
_cell.angle_gamma   90.00
#
_symmetry.space_group_name_H-M   'P 1'
#
loop_
_entity.id
_entity.type
_entity.pdbx_description
1 polymer ?
#
loop_
_entity_poly.entity_id
_entity_poly.type
_entity_poly.pdbx_seq_one_letter_code
_entity_poly.pdbx_strand_id
1 'polypeptide(L)' 'MQPSAVLPSFSWLKVEGDAGLTDFGIASDHRLVVSIEAKKVLGNYNLGDAIFEIYN' A
#
# COMPACT_ATOMS: atom_id res chain seq x y z
N MET A 1 -7.93 9.20 -24.00
CA MET A 1 -8.32 10.01 -22.84
C MET A 1 -9.69 10.61 -23.13
N GLN A 2 -10.68 10.46 -22.24
CA GLN A 2 -12.05 10.94 -22.46
C GLN A 2 -12.19 12.35 -21.85
N PRO A 3 -12.51 13.41 -22.62
CA PRO A 3 -12.41 14.80 -22.16
C PRO A 3 -13.33 15.19 -20.99
N SER A 4 -14.37 14.39 -20.71
CA SER A 4 -15.40 14.68 -19.71
C SER A 4 -15.28 13.83 -18.44
N ALA A 5 -14.23 13.01 -18.33
CA ALA A 5 -14.04 12.17 -17.15
C ALA A 5 -13.48 12.99 -15.98
N VAL A 6 -14.27 13.13 -14.92
CA VAL A 6 -13.77 13.64 -13.64
C VAL A 6 -12.97 12.52 -12.99
N LEU A 7 -11.67 12.74 -12.81
CA LEU A 7 -10.83 11.79 -12.09
C LEU A 7 -11.26 11.78 -10.61
N PRO A 8 -11.22 10.61 -9.95
CA PRO A 8 -11.42 10.55 -8.51
C PRO A 8 -10.38 11.42 -7.80
N SER A 9 -10.75 11.97 -6.66
CA SER A 9 -9.83 12.74 -5.83
C SER A 9 -8.59 11.91 -5.51
N PHE A 10 -7.43 12.47 -5.83
CA PHE A 10 -6.17 11.86 -5.49
C PHE A 10 -5.91 12.06 -3.99
N SER A 11 -5.70 10.96 -3.27
CA SER A 11 -5.39 10.96 -1.84
C SER A 11 -4.02 10.34 -1.61
N TRP A 12 -3.21 11.00 -0.77
CA TRP A 12 -1.95 10.44 -0.31
C TRP A 12 -2.20 9.46 0.84
N LEU A 13 -1.54 8.30 0.80
CA LEU A 13 -1.45 7.40 1.95
C LEU A 13 -0.32 7.88 2.87
N LYS A 14 -0.65 8.33 4.08
CA LYS A 14 0.33 8.59 5.14
C LYS A 14 0.42 7.37 6.04
N VAL A 15 1.61 6.79 6.14
CA VAL A 15 1.88 5.65 7.03
C VAL A 15 2.39 6.17 8.37
N GLU A 16 1.69 5.84 9.45
CA GLU A 16 2.04 6.25 10.83
C GLU A 16 2.29 5.05 11.77
N GLY A 17 2.11 3.82 11.28
CA GLY A 17 2.27 2.62 12.08
C GLY A 17 3.68 2.06 12.09
N ASP A 18 3.90 1.11 12.99
CA ASP A 18 5.18 0.42 13.17
C ASP A 18 5.26 -0.85 12.30
N ALA A 19 6.38 -0.99 11.59
CA ALA A 19 6.66 -2.15 10.75
C ALA A 19 6.73 -3.44 11.58
N GLY A 20 5.96 -4.47 11.19
CA GLY A 20 5.89 -5.75 11.88
C GLY A 20 4.94 -5.80 13.09
N LEU A 21 4.39 -4.66 13.52
CA LEU A 21 3.40 -4.59 14.60
C LEU A 21 2.01 -4.20 14.10
N THR A 22 1.95 -3.23 13.19
CA THR A 22 0.70 -2.66 12.67
C THR A 22 0.43 -3.11 11.23
N ASP A 23 -0.76 -2.80 10.71
CA ASP A 23 -1.15 -3.14 9.33
C ASP A 23 -0.32 -2.43 8.26
N PHE A 24 0.25 -1.27 8.59
CA PHE A 24 1.12 -0.49 7.71
C PHE A 24 2.27 0.10 8.52
N GLY A 25 3.50 -0.16 8.10
CA GLY A 25 4.68 0.49 8.67
C GLY A 25 5.78 0.69 7.65
N ILE A 26 6.75 1.55 7.98
CA ILE A 26 7.93 1.79 7.15
C ILE A 26 9.13 1.13 7.84
N ALA A 27 9.79 0.19 7.15
CA ALA A 27 11.01 -0.42 7.62
C ALA A 27 12.20 0.56 7.56
N SER A 28 13.31 0.24 8.22
CA SER A 28 14.52 1.08 8.26
C SER A 28 15.16 1.28 6.88
N ASP A 29 14.91 0.39 5.92
CA ASP A 29 15.34 0.49 4.53
C ASP A 29 14.28 1.14 3.61
N HIS A 30 13.29 1.81 4.19
CA HIS A 30 12.21 2.56 3.52
C HIS A 30 11.21 1.71 2.74
N ARG A 31 11.21 0.38 2.93
CA ARG A 31 10.14 -0.47 2.38
C ARG A 31 8.84 -0.29 3.16
N LEU A 32 7.72 -0.33 2.42
CA LEU A 32 6.40 -0.45 3.02
C LEU A 32 6.18 -1.88 3.50
N VAL A 33 6.01 -2.04 4.80
CA VAL A 33 5.60 -3.30 5.43
C VAL A 33 4.09 -3.28 5.61
N VAL A 34 3.43 -4.31 5.10
CA VAL A 34 1.98 -4.48 5.24
C VAL A 34 1.67 -5.81 5.93
N SER A 35 0.62 -5.84 6.73
CA SER A 35 0.10 -7.11 7.25
C SER A 35 -0.48 -7.97 6.12
N ILE A 36 -0.71 -9.25 6.41
CA ILE A 36 -1.36 -10.17 5.47
C ILE A 36 -2.77 -9.69 5.12
N GLU A 37 -3.52 -9.15 6.08
CA GLU A 37 -4.89 -8.67 5.85
C GLU A 37 -4.89 -7.40 4.98
N ALA A 38 -3.99 -6.44 5.27
CA ALA A 38 -3.81 -5.27 4.41
C ALA A 38 -3.41 -5.68 2.98
N LYS A 39 -2.48 -6.62 2.81
CA LYS A 39 -2.09 -7.15 1.50
C LYS A 39 -3.27 -7.74 0.72
N LYS A 40 -4.16 -8.51 1.37
CA LYS A 40 -5.35 -9.07 0.72
C LYS A 40 -6.27 -7.96 0.20
N VAL A 41 -6.51 -6.92 1.01
CA VAL A 41 -7.32 -5.76 0.59
C VAL A 41 -6.68 -5.05 -0.59
N LEU A 42 -5.37 -4.76 -0.51
CA LEU A 42 -4.58 -4.11 -1.56
C LEU A 42 -4.56 -4.92 -2.87
N GLY A 43 -4.55 -6.25 -2.79
CA GLY A 43 -4.62 -7.15 -3.95
C GLY A 43 -5.90 -6.99 -4.78
N ASN A 44 -7.00 -6.50 -4.18
CA ASN A 44 -8.24 -6.23 -4.89
C ASN A 44 -8.18 -4.96 -5.76
N TYR A 45 -7.16 -4.10 -5.57
CA TYR A 45 -7.04 -2.79 -6.22
C TYR A 45 -5.96 -2.76 -7.32
N ASN A 46 -5.65 -3.90 -7.95
CA ASN A 46 -4.67 -4.00 -9.04
C ASN A 46 -3.27 -3.43 -8.70
N LEU A 47 -2.79 -3.63 -7.47
CA LEU A 47 -1.39 -3.42 -7.11
C LEU A 47 -0.47 -4.55 -7.64
N GLY A 48 -0.80 -5.07 -8.83
CA GLY A 48 -0.22 -6.30 -9.40
C GLY A 48 1.25 -6.21 -9.75
N ASP A 49 1.80 -5.00 -9.85
CA ASP A 49 3.20 -4.76 -10.20
C ASP A 49 4.11 -4.58 -8.96
N ALA A 50 3.57 -4.71 -7.75
CA ALA A 50 4.37 -4.62 -6.53
C ALA A 50 5.13 -5.94 -6.26
N ILE A 51 6.42 -5.83 -5.93
CA ILE A 51 7.26 -6.96 -5.51
C ILE A 51 7.08 -7.14 -3.99
N PHE A 52 6.78 -8.37 -3.57
CA PHE A 52 6.59 -8.72 -2.16
C PHE A 52 7.64 -9.71 -1.66
N GLU A 53 8.10 -9.50 -0.45
CA GLU A 53 8.95 -10.42 0.31
C GLU A 53 8.48 -10.53 1.76
N ILE A 54 8.96 -11.55 2.47
CA ILE A 54 8.64 -11.72 3.89
C ILE A 54 9.47 -10.71 4.69
N TYR A 55 8.79 -9.98 5.59
CA TYR A 55 9.43 -9.10 6.54
C TYR A 55 9.95 -9.92 7.73
N ASN A 56 11.25 -9.83 8.02
CA ASN A 56 11.95 -10.54 9.10
C ASN A 56 12.58 -9.55 10.08
#